data_AF-A0A2P8MKE9-F1
#
_entry.id   AF-A0A2P8MKE9-F1
#
_cell.length_a   1.000
_cell.length_b   1.000
_cell.length_c   1.000
_cell.angle_alpha   90.00
_cell.angle_beta   90.00
_cell.angle_gamma   90.00
#
_symmetry.space_group_name_H-M   'P 1'
#
loop_
_entity.id
_entity.type
_entity.pdbx_description
1 polymer ?
#
loop_
_entity_poly.entity_id
_entity_poly.type
_entity_poly.pdbx_seq_one_letter_code
_entity_poly.pdbx_strand_id
1 'polypeptide(L)' 'MDLSTQDILKTKLLDVQENVRDFQEYAKRTDDREVIETFRKFANEAAMEAKELQQLIDKYSQKDK' A
#
# COMPACT_ATOMS: atom_id res chain seq x y z
N MET A 1 -18.98 -3.08 -13.52
CA MET A 1 -18.33 -4.39 -13.38
C MET A 1 -18.62 -4.87 -11.97
N ASP A 2 -19.03 -6.12 -11.82
CA ASP A 2 -19.08 -6.74 -10.50
C ASP A 2 -17.66 -7.25 -10.20
N LEU A 3 -16.96 -6.59 -9.29
CA LEU A 3 -15.58 -6.95 -8.93
C LEU A 3 -15.62 -8.10 -7.93
N SER A 4 -14.83 -9.15 -8.15
CA SER A 4 -14.65 -10.18 -7.13
C SER A 4 -13.91 -9.60 -5.93
N THR A 5 -14.04 -10.25 -4.76
CA THR A 5 -13.25 -9.87 -3.57
C THR A 5 -11.74 -9.89 -3.87
N GLN A 6 -11.28 -10.82 -4.71
CA GLN A 6 -9.88 -10.88 -5.11
C GLN A 6 -9.47 -9.66 -5.96
N ASP A 7 -10.33 -9.20 -6.87
CA ASP A 7 -10.07 -8.02 -7.70
C ASP A 7 -10.02 -6.75 -6.84
N ILE A 8 -10.92 -6.63 -5.85
CA ILE A 8 -10.93 -5.53 -4.89
C ILE A 8 -9.61 -5.50 -4.11
N LEU A 9 -9.17 -6.65 -3.58
CA LEU A 9 -7.92 -6.75 -2.82
C LEU A 9 -6.70 -6.39 -3.67
N LYS A 10 -6.61 -6.90 -4.91
CA LYS A 10 -5.50 -6.60 -5.83
C LYS A 10 -5.46 -5.13 -6.22
N THR A 11 -6.62 -4.56 -6.53
CA THR A 11 -6.73 -3.12 -6.86
C THR A 11 -6.24 -2.29 -5.68
N LYS A 12 -6.73 -2.58 -4.48
CA LYS A 12 -6.34 -1.82 -3.30
C LYS A 12 -4.88 -2.00 -2.92
N LEU A 13 -4.30 -3.19 -3.13
CA LEU A 13 -2.87 -3.43 -2.93
C LEU A 13 -2.03 -2.52 -3.82
N LEU A 14 -2.40 -2.36 -5.09
CA LEU A 14 -1.70 -1.47 -6.02
C LEU A 14 -1.78 0.00 -5.56
N ASP A 15 -2.95 0.46 -5.15
CA ASP A 15 -3.13 1.83 -4.63
C ASP A 15 -2.24 2.11 -3.41
N VAL A 16 -2.18 1.15 -2.47
CA VAL A 16 -1.35 1.30 -1.26
C VAL A 16 0.13 1.26 -1.61
N GLN A 17 0.54 0.43 -2.58
CA GLN A 17 1.92 0.44 -3.08
C GLN A 17 2.29 1.76 -3.77
N GLU A 18 1.35 2.42 -4.47
CA GLU A 18 1.56 3.78 -4.98
C GLU A 18 1.73 4.78 -3.85
N ASN A 19 0.91 4.71 -2.79
CA ASN A 19 1.09 5.59 -1.63
C ASN A 19 2.49 5.45 -1.00
N VAL A 20 3.02 4.22 -0.89
CA VAL A 20 4.40 4.01 -0.41
C VAL A 20 5.40 4.75 -1.30
N ARG A 21 5.28 4.62 -2.62
CA ARG A 21 6.16 5.30 -3.59
C ARG A 21 6.05 6.82 -3.48
N ASP A 22 4.83 7.33 -3.45
CA ASP A 22 4.55 8.77 -3.40
C ASP A 22 5.08 9.41 -2.12
N PHE A 23 4.83 8.80 -0.96
CA PHE A 23 5.37 9.31 0.30
C PHE A 23 6.91 9.31 0.30
N GLN A 24 7.54 8.24 -0.19
CA GLN A 24 9.00 8.17 -0.28
C GLN A 24 9.58 9.19 -1.25
N GLU A 25 8.91 9.44 -2.37
CA GLU A 25 9.35 10.38 -3.40
C GLU A 25 9.15 11.82 -2.94
N TYR A 26 7.99 12.17 -2.38
CA TYR A 26 7.73 13.51 -1.89
C TYR A 26 8.58 13.89 -0.67
N ALA A 27 8.95 12.92 0.17
CA ALA A 27 9.91 13.15 1.26
C ALA A 27 11.31 13.56 0.76
N LYS A 28 11.63 13.37 -0.53
CA LYS A 28 12.89 13.82 -1.14
C LYS A 28 12.78 15.18 -1.83
N ARG A 29 11.57 15.73 -1.99
CA ARG A 29 11.30 16.95 -2.76
C ARG A 29 11.07 18.19 -1.89
N THR A 30 11.08 18.03 -0.57
CA THR A 30 10.90 19.11 0.39
C THR A 30 12.05 19.10 1.39
N ASP A 31 12.40 20.27 1.90
CA ASP A 31 13.40 20.45 2.97
C ASP A 31 12.74 20.63 4.35
N ASP A 32 11.40 20.68 4.40
CA ASP A 32 10.67 20.77 5.66
C ASP A 32 10.79 19.46 6.45
N ARG A 33 11.49 19.52 7.57
CA ARG A 33 11.79 18.35 8.39
C ARG A 33 10.55 17.65 8.93
N GLU A 34 9.54 18.41 9.35
CA GLU A 34 8.31 17.83 9.89
C GLU A 34 7.59 17.03 8.79
N VAL A 35 7.48 17.62 7.60
CA VAL A 35 6.86 16.96 6.45
C VAL A 35 7.63 15.70 6.04
N ILE A 36 8.97 15.74 6.01
CA ILE A 36 9.81 14.57 5.70
C ILE A 36 9.56 13.43 6.69
N GLU A 37 9.56 13.73 7.99
CA GLU A 37 9.36 12.73 9.04
C GLU A 37 7.94 12.13 8.96
N THR A 38 6.92 12.96 8.72
CA THR A 38 5.53 12.51 8.51
C THR A 38 5.41 11.60 7.29
N PHE A 39 5.98 11.98 6.13
CA PHE A 39 5.90 11.14 4.93
C PHE A 39 6.65 9.82 5.08
N ARG A 40 7.81 9.82 5.76
CA ARG A 40 8.51 8.56 6.07
C ARG A 40 7.68 7.63 6.97
N LYS A 41 7.00 8.20 7.96
CA LYS A 41 6.07 7.43 8.81
C LYS A 41 4.94 6.83 7.97
N PHE A 42 4.29 7.63 7.13
CA PHE A 42 3.18 7.14 6.29
C PHE A 42 3.61 6.12 5.25
N ALA A 43 4.82 6.24 4.68
CA ALA A 43 5.37 5.22 3.80
C ALA A 43 5.50 3.86 4.51
N ASN A 44 5.92 3.85 5.78
CA ASN A 44 6.03 2.62 6.58
C ASN A 44 4.65 2.04 6.92
N GLU A 45 3.69 2.88 7.28
CA GLU A 45 2.31 2.46 7.58
C GLU A 45 1.66 1.85 6.33
N ALA A 46 1.77 2.52 5.17
CA ALA A 46 1.29 1.98 3.90
C ALA A 46 1.99 0.67 3.51
N ALA A 47 3.28 0.52 3.80
CA ALA A 47 3.99 -0.74 3.56
C ALA A 47 3.43 -1.89 4.43
N MET A 48 3.01 -1.60 5.67
CA MET A 48 2.34 -2.58 6.54
C MET A 48 0.95 -2.95 6.00
N GLU A 49 0.17 -1.96 5.56
CA GLU A 49 -1.12 -2.20 4.89
C GLU A 49 -0.97 -3.08 3.64
N ALA A 50 0.02 -2.80 2.79
CA ALA A 50 0.30 -3.59 1.59
C ALA A 50 0.64 -5.05 1.93
N LYS A 51 1.40 -5.27 3.01
CA LYS A 51 1.73 -6.61 3.48
C LYS A 51 0.49 -7.39 3.94
N GLU A 52 -0.41 -6.74 4.69
CA GLU A 52 -1.66 -7.37 5.15
C GLU A 52 -2.60 -7.70 3.97
N LEU A 53 -2.71 -6.80 2.99
CA LEU A 53 -3.47 -7.03 1.77
C LEU A 53 -2.91 -8.22 0.97
N GLN A 54 -1.58 -8.31 0.83
CA GLN A 54 -0.94 -9.44 0.16
C GLN A 54 -1.24 -10.76 0.90
N GLN A 55 -1.18 -10.78 2.23
CA GLN A 55 -1.53 -11.97 3.02
C GLN A 55 -2.99 -12.41 2.83
N LEU A 56 -3.91 -11.45 2.67
CA LEU A 56 -5.31 -11.77 2.34
C LEU A 56 -5.42 -12.37 0.94
N ILE A 57 -4.75 -11.79 -0.06
CA ILE A 57 -4.71 -12.30 -1.44
C ILE A 57 -4.18 -13.74 -1.47
N ASP A 58 -3.10 -14.01 -0.73
CA ASP A 58 -2.50 -15.35 -0.64
C ASP A 58 -3.48 -16.36 -0.02
N LYS A 59 -4.21 -15.97 1.03
CA LYS A 59 -5.25 -16.79 1.66
C LYS A 59 -6.42 -17.08 0.72
N TYR A 60 -6.88 -16.10 -0.05
CA TYR A 60 -7.94 -16.30 -1.05
C TYR A 60 -7.45 -17.25 -2.16
N SER A 61 -6.24 -17.04 -2.66
CA SER A 61 -5.68 -17.85 -3.75
C SER A 61 -5.40 -19.31 -3.36
N GLN A 62 -5.28 -19.62 -2.07
CA GLN A 62 -5.19 -20.98 -1.54
C GLN A 62 -6.56 -21.65 -1.31
N LYS A 63 -7.64 -20.87 -1.12
CA LYS A 63 -9.00 -21.40 -0.95
C LYS A 63 -9.67 -21.78 -2.27
N ASP A 64 -9.22 -21.20 -3.38
CA ASP A 64 -9.74 -21.48 -4.72
C ASP A 64 -9.00 -22.64 -5.43
N LYS A 65 -8.14 -23.38 -4.72
CA LYS A 65 -7.51 -24.63 -5.16
C LYS A 65 -8.20 -25.83 -4.54
#